data_AF-F3YX03-F1
#
_entry.id   AF-F3YX03-F1
#
_cell.length_a   1.000
_cell.length_b   1.000
_cell.length_c   1.000
_cell.angle_alpha   90.00
_cell.angle_beta   90.00
_cell.angle_gamma   90.00
#
_symmetry.space_group_name_H-M   'P 1'
#
loop_
_entity.id
_entity.type
_entity.pdbx_description
1 polymer ?
#
loop_
_entity_poly.entity_id
_entity_poly.type
_entity_poly.pdbx_seq_one_letter_code
_entity_poly.pdbx_strand_id
1 'polypeptide(L)'
;MIVRKKREMLGLGALFVVLAAFWACAPDEPQMVQPVQIPDGTVDPEVWGKAYPVEYNLWKQTEEPTPPGKSKYKMGFDADNITYDKLSMYPYMALLFNGWGFGIEYNEPRGHANMLKDQLEIDAKRVGAGGVCLTCKTPYAPKLEQEMGLDYYMKPFKEVVAQIPEKNRELGVACIDCHNNEDMTLKISRGFTLVKAMDAMGTSVDKLSHQEMRSAVCAQCHVTYNITKTPEGKSDGIYFPWQTSKWGNISVENIIQKIRSDPNNKEWTQKVTGFKMAFMRHPEFELFSNQSTHWQAGASCADCHMPYTKVGVYKVSDHRVMSPLKADLRACGQCHAESTDWLKQRVINIQDRTISLMLRAGYGTATAAKLFEAAHNAQKQGTKLDQALYDQAKEFYEQAFYRQLFIGAENSVGFHNPAETLRILGDSVAFAGKSEGLLRQMLAQGGVQVPATIDLELAKYVDERGEKKLMGKPEQEIKDPFGIQSAFH
;
A
#
# COMPACT_ATOMS: atom_id res chain seq x y z
N MET A 1 -73.74 1.06 11.67
CA MET A 1 -72.83 1.24 12.83
C MET A 1 -71.49 0.48 12.68
N ILE A 2 -71.04 0.14 11.45
CA ILE A 2 -69.82 -0.70 11.20
C ILE A 2 -68.94 -0.05 10.12
N VAL A 3 -68.71 1.27 10.18
CA VAL A 3 -67.75 1.95 9.28
C VAL A 3 -66.81 2.88 10.04
N ARG A 4 -67.14 3.29 11.27
CA ARG A 4 -66.31 4.20 12.09
C ARG A 4 -65.14 3.52 12.83
N LYS A 5 -65.22 2.22 13.13
CA LYS A 5 -64.18 1.49 13.90
C LYS A 5 -62.93 1.06 13.11
N LYS A 6 -62.96 1.05 11.78
CA LYS A 6 -61.77 0.67 10.96
C LYS A 6 -60.77 1.81 10.74
N ARG A 7 -61.17 3.07 10.95
CA ARG A 7 -60.30 4.24 10.74
C ARG A 7 -59.39 4.55 11.93
N GLU A 8 -59.78 4.17 13.14
CA GLU A 8 -58.96 4.38 14.35
C GLU A 8 -57.83 3.34 14.49
N MET A 9 -58.04 2.09 14.03
CA MET A 9 -56.99 1.07 14.04
C MET A 9 -55.89 1.27 12.98
N LEU A 10 -56.20 1.89 11.84
CA LEU A 10 -55.18 2.22 10.83
C LEU A 10 -54.31 3.42 11.24
N GLY A 11 -54.84 4.35 12.05
CA GLY A 11 -54.07 5.48 12.57
C GLY A 11 -53.04 5.08 13.62
N LEU A 12 -53.36 4.13 14.50
CA LEU A 12 -52.43 3.66 15.53
C LEU A 12 -51.27 2.83 14.97
N GLY A 13 -51.52 1.99 13.95
CA GLY A 13 -50.47 1.18 13.30
C GLY A 13 -49.48 2.03 12.50
N ALA A 14 -49.96 3.07 11.80
CA ALA A 14 -49.09 3.99 11.07
C ALA A 14 -48.24 4.86 12.01
N LEU A 15 -48.76 5.25 13.18
CA LEU A 15 -48.00 6.01 14.17
C LEU A 15 -46.86 5.19 14.79
N PHE A 16 -47.07 3.89 15.04
CA PHE A 16 -46.05 2.99 15.56
C PHE A 16 -44.93 2.69 14.55
N VAL A 17 -45.25 2.57 13.25
CA VAL A 17 -44.24 2.37 12.20
C VAL A 17 -43.41 3.63 11.96
N VAL A 18 -44.00 4.82 12.07
CA VAL A 18 -43.27 6.10 11.98
C VAL A 18 -42.40 6.32 13.21
N LEU A 19 -42.87 6.00 14.42
CA LEU A 19 -42.05 6.09 15.65
C LEU A 19 -40.88 5.10 15.66
N ALA A 20 -41.07 3.88 15.14
CA ALA A 20 -39.98 2.91 15.00
C ALA A 20 -38.94 3.35 13.95
N ALA A 21 -39.37 4.00 12.86
CA ALA A 21 -38.46 4.55 11.85
C ALA A 21 -37.61 5.72 12.37
N PHE A 22 -38.13 6.52 13.31
CA PHE A 22 -37.35 7.58 13.96
C PHE A 22 -36.35 7.04 15.01
N TRP A 23 -36.63 5.90 15.64
CA TRP A 23 -35.70 5.28 16.58
C TRP A 23 -34.54 4.53 15.89
N ALA A 24 -34.76 4.03 14.67
CA ALA A 24 -33.72 3.43 13.83
C ALA A 24 -32.76 4.45 13.18
N CYS A 25 -33.08 5.75 13.28
CA CYS A 25 -32.25 6.85 12.75
C CYS A 25 -31.75 7.82 13.84
N ALA A 26 -31.82 7.42 15.12
CA ALA A 26 -31.21 8.20 16.19
C ALA A 26 -29.68 8.13 16.04
N PRO A 27 -28.95 9.28 16.08
CA PRO A 27 -27.50 9.25 16.17
C PRO A 27 -27.07 8.50 17.43
N ASP A 28 -26.01 7.70 17.34
CA ASP A 28 -25.46 6.95 18.48
C ASP A 28 -25.33 7.87 19.71
N GLU A 29 -25.95 7.47 20.82
CA GLU A 29 -25.83 8.22 22.07
C GLU A 29 -24.36 8.22 22.52
N PRO A 30 -23.80 9.39 22.87
CA PRO A 30 -22.42 9.46 23.33
C PRO A 30 -22.25 8.71 24.66
N GLN A 31 -21.50 7.61 24.64
CA GLN A 31 -21.11 6.91 25.86
C GLN A 31 -19.84 7.54 26.45
N MET A 32 -19.89 7.91 27.73
CA MET A 32 -18.72 8.45 28.44
C MET A 32 -17.64 7.38 28.57
N VAL A 33 -16.37 7.80 28.40
CA VAL A 33 -15.18 6.98 28.67
C VAL A 33 -15.30 6.39 30.08
N GLN A 34 -15.28 5.06 30.17
CA GLN A 34 -15.37 4.38 31.44
C GLN A 34 -13.97 4.31 32.09
N PRO A 35 -13.84 4.45 33.41
CA PRO A 35 -12.60 4.18 34.13
C PRO A 35 -12.37 2.66 34.20
N VAL A 36 -12.18 2.02 33.05
CA VAL A 36 -11.80 0.62 32.94
C VAL A 36 -10.29 0.58 32.85
N GLN A 37 -9.66 -0.11 33.80
CA GLN A 37 -8.23 -0.40 33.71
C GLN A 37 -8.02 -1.47 32.62
N ILE A 38 -7.27 -1.12 31.57
CA ILE A 38 -6.90 -2.06 30.52
C ILE A 38 -5.61 -2.77 30.99
N PRO A 39 -5.63 -4.09 31.25
CA PRO A 39 -4.45 -4.79 31.76
C PRO A 39 -3.27 -4.78 30.78
N ASP A 40 -2.06 -4.84 31.31
CA ASP A 40 -0.84 -4.93 30.49
C ASP A 40 -0.87 -6.15 29.56
N GLY A 41 -0.43 -5.94 28.31
CA GLY A 41 -0.40 -7.00 27.30
C GLY A 41 -1.78 -7.39 26.73
N THR A 42 -2.84 -6.63 27.02
CA THR A 42 -4.17 -6.88 26.46
C THR A 42 -4.21 -6.61 24.96
N VAL A 43 -4.20 -7.67 24.15
CA VAL A 43 -4.31 -7.57 22.68
C VAL A 43 -5.75 -7.42 22.19
N ASP A 44 -6.70 -8.01 22.91
CA ASP A 44 -8.11 -8.13 22.50
C ASP A 44 -8.79 -6.74 22.45
N PRO A 45 -9.14 -6.22 21.26
CA PRO A 45 -9.67 -4.86 21.12
C PRO A 45 -11.05 -4.70 21.75
N GLU A 46 -11.80 -5.77 22.00
CA GLU A 46 -13.08 -5.71 22.74
C GLU A 46 -12.88 -5.20 24.17
N VAL A 47 -11.76 -5.53 24.81
CA VAL A 47 -11.45 -5.06 26.16
C VAL A 47 -11.18 -3.55 26.17
N TRP A 48 -10.46 -3.05 25.16
CA TRP A 48 -10.23 -1.62 24.95
C TRP A 48 -11.54 -0.88 24.64
N GLY A 49 -12.39 -1.48 23.80
CA GLY A 49 -13.69 -0.94 23.42
C GLY A 49 -14.70 -0.81 24.56
N LYS A 50 -14.52 -1.52 25.69
CA LYS A 50 -15.33 -1.27 26.90
C LYS A 50 -15.04 0.10 27.52
N ALA A 51 -13.80 0.58 27.41
CA ALA A 51 -13.40 1.90 27.87
C ALA A 51 -13.70 2.98 26.81
N TYR A 52 -13.47 2.65 25.53
CA TYR A 52 -13.56 3.56 24.38
C TYR A 52 -14.52 3.01 23.30
N PRO A 53 -15.83 2.93 23.58
CA PRO A 53 -16.80 2.27 22.70
C PRO A 53 -16.97 2.97 21.35
N VAL A 54 -16.83 4.30 21.31
CA VAL A 54 -16.99 5.09 20.09
C VAL A 54 -15.83 4.83 19.12
N GLU A 55 -14.59 4.95 19.58
CA GLU A 55 -13.38 4.68 18.80
C GLU A 55 -13.33 3.22 18.34
N TYR A 56 -13.71 2.28 19.20
CA TYR A 56 -13.80 0.86 18.85
C TYR A 56 -14.83 0.61 17.74
N ASN A 57 -16.03 1.19 17.83
CA ASN A 57 -17.04 1.06 16.78
C ASN A 57 -16.55 1.66 15.45
N LEU A 58 -15.88 2.82 15.46
CA LEU A 58 -15.32 3.42 14.25
C LEU A 58 -14.20 2.58 13.64
N TRP A 59 -13.32 2.00 14.47
CA TRP A 59 -12.30 1.04 14.02
C TRP A 59 -12.92 -0.20 13.36
N LYS A 60 -13.99 -0.77 13.96
CA LYS A 60 -14.71 -1.92 13.38
C LYS A 60 -15.31 -1.62 12.01
N GLN A 61 -15.75 -0.39 11.75
CA GLN A 61 -16.29 -0.01 10.45
C GLN A 61 -15.26 -0.09 9.30
N THR A 62 -13.99 -0.39 9.58
CA THR A 62 -13.01 -0.75 8.54
C THR A 62 -13.23 -2.16 7.97
N GLU A 63 -14.10 -2.98 8.58
CA GLU A 63 -14.61 -4.24 8.01
C GLU A 63 -15.56 -3.99 6.84
N GLU A 64 -16.26 -2.85 6.87
CA GLU A 64 -17.34 -2.53 5.95
C GLU A 64 -16.82 -1.94 4.63
N PRO A 65 -17.48 -2.25 3.49
CA PRO A 65 -17.12 -1.67 2.22
C PRO A 65 -17.27 -0.14 2.22
N THR A 66 -16.48 0.50 1.37
CA THR A 66 -16.45 1.97 1.26
C THR A 66 -17.41 2.50 0.19
N PRO A 67 -17.84 3.79 0.24
CA PRO A 67 -18.79 4.32 -0.73
C PRO A 67 -18.27 4.27 -2.18
N PRO A 68 -19.04 3.70 -3.14
CA PRO A 68 -18.62 3.55 -4.52
C PRO A 68 -18.61 4.90 -5.28
N GLY A 69 -17.76 5.00 -6.31
CA GLY A 69 -17.77 6.13 -7.25
C GLY A 69 -17.22 7.45 -6.70
N LYS A 70 -16.64 7.44 -5.50
CA LYS A 70 -16.05 8.64 -4.86
C LYS A 70 -14.59 8.86 -5.25
N SER A 71 -13.83 7.79 -5.42
CA SER A 71 -12.40 7.79 -5.80
C SER A 71 -12.21 7.31 -7.24
N LYS A 72 -11.28 7.91 -7.99
CA LYS A 72 -10.98 7.53 -9.38
C LYS A 72 -9.98 6.37 -9.48
N TYR A 73 -8.99 6.33 -8.57
CA TYR A 73 -7.86 5.40 -8.67
C TYR A 73 -7.70 4.47 -7.46
N LYS A 74 -8.41 4.75 -6.37
CA LYS A 74 -8.38 3.96 -5.12
C LYS A 74 -9.77 3.45 -4.82
N MET A 75 -10.18 2.43 -5.58
CA MET A 75 -11.53 1.85 -5.61
C MET A 75 -11.62 0.50 -4.88
N GLY A 76 -10.52 0.05 -4.24
CA GLY A 76 -10.49 -1.22 -3.51
C GLY A 76 -11.61 -1.31 -2.48
N PHE A 77 -12.42 -2.37 -2.59
CA PHE A 77 -13.51 -2.70 -1.66
C PHE A 77 -14.48 -1.53 -1.45
N ASP A 78 -14.89 -0.93 -2.57
CA ASP A 78 -16.11 -0.13 -2.64
C ASP A 78 -17.34 -1.04 -2.39
N ALA A 79 -18.53 -0.48 -2.24
CA ALA A 79 -19.78 -1.25 -2.04
C ALA A 79 -20.19 -2.13 -3.24
N ASP A 80 -19.33 -2.23 -4.26
CA ASP A 80 -19.35 -3.28 -5.28
C ASP A 80 -18.74 -4.61 -4.78
N ASN A 81 -18.09 -4.61 -3.60
CA ASN A 81 -17.33 -5.70 -3.00
C ASN A 81 -16.20 -6.25 -3.90
N ILE A 82 -15.71 -5.44 -4.84
CA ILE A 82 -14.65 -5.82 -5.75
C ILE A 82 -13.30 -5.41 -5.14
N THR A 83 -12.44 -6.39 -4.92
CA THR A 83 -11.01 -6.12 -4.74
C THR A 83 -10.40 -5.98 -6.13
N TYR A 84 -10.09 -4.74 -6.54
CA TYR A 84 -9.54 -4.43 -7.86
C TYR A 84 -8.14 -5.04 -8.01
N ASP A 85 -7.90 -5.71 -9.14
CA ASP A 85 -6.62 -6.37 -9.44
C ASP A 85 -5.68 -5.36 -10.11
N LYS A 86 -4.60 -4.98 -9.42
CA LYS A 86 -3.66 -3.96 -9.94
C LYS A 86 -2.94 -4.43 -11.20
N LEU A 87 -2.82 -5.74 -11.42
CA LEU A 87 -2.21 -6.30 -12.62
C LEU A 87 -3.14 -6.18 -13.84
N SER A 88 -4.44 -6.07 -13.63
CA SER A 88 -5.42 -5.71 -14.66
C SER A 88 -5.53 -4.19 -14.84
N MET A 89 -5.46 -3.43 -13.73
CA MET A 89 -5.46 -1.96 -13.79
C MET A 89 -4.24 -1.41 -14.53
N TYR A 90 -3.07 -2.03 -14.35
CA TYR A 90 -1.79 -1.61 -14.91
C TYR A 90 -1.06 -2.82 -15.53
N PRO A 91 -1.43 -3.26 -16.75
CA PRO A 91 -0.96 -4.50 -17.35
C PRO A 91 0.57 -4.68 -17.42
N TYR A 92 1.34 -3.59 -17.57
CA TYR A 92 2.80 -3.65 -17.54
C TYR A 92 3.36 -4.22 -16.22
N MET A 93 2.63 -4.07 -15.10
CA MET A 93 3.04 -4.62 -13.80
C MET A 93 3.05 -6.15 -13.84
N ALA A 94 2.15 -6.80 -14.58
CA ALA A 94 2.12 -8.26 -14.70
C ALA A 94 3.39 -8.80 -15.37
N LEU A 95 3.87 -8.11 -16.41
CA LEU A 95 5.14 -8.40 -17.07
C LEU A 95 6.31 -8.10 -16.14
N LEU A 96 6.38 -6.89 -15.59
CA LEU A 96 7.50 -6.45 -14.76
C LEU A 96 7.62 -7.26 -13.47
N PHE A 97 6.53 -7.71 -12.86
CA PHE A 97 6.56 -8.49 -11.62
C PHE A 97 6.51 -10.00 -11.85
N ASN A 98 6.59 -10.46 -13.11
CA ASN A 98 6.61 -11.88 -13.40
C ASN A 98 7.86 -12.54 -12.81
N GLY A 99 7.66 -13.56 -11.96
CA GLY A 99 8.74 -14.30 -11.30
C GLY A 99 8.51 -14.61 -9.83
N TRP A 100 7.52 -13.97 -9.21
CA TRP A 100 7.15 -14.19 -7.82
C TRP A 100 5.69 -13.76 -7.58
N GLY A 101 5.24 -13.75 -6.32
CA GLY A 101 3.83 -13.55 -6.00
C GLY A 101 3.21 -12.24 -6.50
N PHE A 102 3.98 -11.14 -6.61
CA PHE A 102 3.42 -9.86 -7.08
C PHE A 102 3.01 -9.87 -8.54
N GLY A 103 3.60 -10.73 -9.38
CA GLY A 103 3.14 -10.94 -10.77
C GLY A 103 1.99 -11.94 -10.88
N ILE A 104 1.43 -12.39 -9.76
CA ILE A 104 0.31 -13.33 -9.70
C ILE A 104 -0.92 -12.65 -9.15
N GLU A 105 -0.87 -12.21 -7.90
CA GLU A 105 -2.00 -11.58 -7.22
C GLU A 105 -1.49 -10.35 -6.46
N TYR A 106 -1.94 -9.17 -6.88
CA TYR A 106 -1.65 -7.90 -6.24
C TYR A 106 -2.85 -6.97 -6.40
N ASN A 107 -3.60 -6.81 -5.30
CA ASN A 107 -4.87 -6.11 -5.33
C ASN A 107 -4.78 -4.74 -4.65
N GLU A 108 -5.72 -3.84 -4.97
CA GLU A 108 -5.91 -2.59 -4.21
C GLU A 108 -6.27 -2.89 -2.74
N PRO A 109 -5.81 -2.07 -1.78
CA PRO A 109 -5.98 -2.33 -0.36
C PRO A 109 -7.43 -2.16 0.11
N ARG A 110 -7.75 -2.83 1.23
CA ARG A 110 -9.04 -2.77 1.95
C ARG A 110 -8.85 -2.12 3.33
N GLY A 111 -9.93 -2.00 4.09
CA GLY A 111 -9.88 -1.48 5.46
C GLY A 111 -9.11 -2.38 6.43
N HIS A 112 -8.55 -1.77 7.47
CA HIS A 112 -7.62 -2.37 8.43
C HIS A 112 -8.06 -3.69 9.06
N ALA A 113 -9.35 -3.87 9.36
CA ALA A 113 -9.84 -5.11 9.94
C ALA A 113 -9.72 -6.34 9.01
N ASN A 114 -9.53 -6.12 7.70
CA ASN A 114 -9.33 -7.20 6.71
C ASN A 114 -7.85 -7.59 6.54
N MET A 115 -6.90 -6.94 7.22
CA MET A 115 -5.45 -7.09 6.98
C MET A 115 -4.95 -8.54 6.99
N LEU A 116 -5.29 -9.32 8.02
CA LEU A 116 -4.82 -10.69 8.13
C LEU A 116 -5.66 -11.66 7.28
N LYS A 117 -6.96 -11.42 7.15
CA LYS A 117 -7.86 -12.17 6.24
C LYS A 117 -7.36 -12.13 4.80
N ASP A 118 -7.11 -10.92 4.27
CA ASP A 118 -6.59 -10.73 2.91
C ASP A 118 -5.23 -11.43 2.72
N GLN A 119 -4.38 -11.46 3.75
CA GLN A 119 -3.09 -12.15 3.70
C GLN A 119 -3.21 -13.68 3.81
N LEU A 120 -4.24 -14.21 4.46
CA LEU A 120 -4.53 -15.64 4.52
C LEU A 120 -5.09 -16.16 3.19
N GLU A 121 -5.85 -15.32 2.49
CA GLU A 121 -6.53 -15.66 1.24
C GLU A 121 -5.69 -15.43 -0.02
N ILE A 122 -4.68 -14.57 0.03
CA ILE A 122 -3.79 -14.28 -1.11
C ILE A 122 -3.10 -15.55 -1.65
N ASP A 123 -2.78 -15.59 -2.95
CA ASP A 123 -1.98 -16.67 -3.55
C ASP A 123 -0.71 -16.95 -2.72
N ALA A 124 -0.45 -18.24 -2.46
CA ALA A 124 0.58 -18.68 -1.53
C ALA A 124 1.98 -18.15 -1.88
N LYS A 125 2.26 -17.82 -3.16
CA LYS A 125 3.55 -17.23 -3.55
C LYS A 125 3.77 -15.83 -3.01
N ARG A 126 2.73 -15.10 -2.59
CA ARG A 126 2.85 -13.79 -1.90
C ARG A 126 3.32 -13.93 -0.46
N VAL A 127 3.00 -15.05 0.20
CA VAL A 127 3.40 -15.35 1.59
C VAL A 127 4.56 -16.36 1.66
N GLY A 128 5.13 -16.73 0.52
CA GLY A 128 6.27 -17.65 0.43
C GLY A 128 7.55 -17.15 1.11
N ALA A 129 7.60 -15.88 1.53
CA ALA A 129 8.69 -15.35 2.34
C ALA A 129 8.67 -15.85 3.80
N GLY A 130 7.61 -16.49 4.27
CA GLY A 130 7.52 -17.04 5.62
C GLY A 130 6.85 -16.12 6.63
N GLY A 131 7.07 -16.36 7.92
CA GLY A 131 6.44 -15.63 9.02
C GLY A 131 6.78 -14.14 9.08
N VAL A 132 7.86 -13.71 8.44
CA VAL A 132 8.22 -12.28 8.26
C VAL A 132 7.05 -11.46 7.69
N CYS A 133 6.16 -12.08 6.92
CA CYS A 133 4.95 -11.45 6.37
C CYS A 133 3.97 -10.94 7.43
N LEU A 134 4.03 -11.42 8.67
CA LEU A 134 3.17 -11.00 9.79
C LEU A 134 3.56 -9.66 10.42
N THR A 135 4.76 -9.16 10.12
CA THR A 135 5.38 -7.99 10.79
C THR A 135 4.47 -6.77 10.81
N CYS A 136 3.72 -6.54 9.74
CA CYS A 136 2.83 -5.39 9.58
C CYS A 136 1.36 -5.81 9.49
N LYS A 137 0.95 -6.94 10.09
CA LYS A 137 -0.38 -7.55 9.87
C LYS A 137 -1.12 -7.98 11.12
N THR A 138 -0.41 -8.28 12.21
CA THR A 138 -1.04 -8.73 13.47
C THR A 138 -0.42 -8.03 14.69
N PRO A 139 -1.19 -7.73 15.75
CA PRO A 139 -0.67 -7.20 17.01
C PRO A 139 0.27 -8.16 17.74
N TYR A 140 0.25 -9.45 17.37
CA TYR A 140 1.15 -10.45 17.94
C TYR A 140 2.58 -10.38 17.39
N ALA A 141 2.84 -9.64 16.31
CA ALA A 141 4.12 -9.65 15.63
C ALA A 141 5.32 -9.32 16.55
N PRO A 142 5.29 -8.27 17.41
CA PRO A 142 6.41 -7.99 18.32
C PRO A 142 6.68 -9.15 19.29
N LYS A 143 5.63 -9.75 19.84
CA LYS A 143 5.75 -10.87 20.78
C LYS A 143 6.30 -12.12 20.09
N LEU A 144 5.78 -12.47 18.91
CA LEU A 144 6.23 -13.64 18.16
C LEU A 144 7.69 -13.48 17.71
N GLU A 145 8.09 -12.29 17.28
CA GLU A 145 9.49 -12.01 16.91
C GLU A 145 10.42 -12.20 18.11
N GLN A 146 10.04 -11.67 19.28
CA GLN A 146 10.80 -11.83 20.51
C GLN A 146 10.92 -13.30 20.97
N GLU A 147 9.83 -14.06 20.90
CA GLU A 147 9.77 -15.44 21.40
C GLU A 147 10.43 -16.45 20.44
N MET A 148 10.30 -16.23 19.12
CA MET A 148 10.78 -17.18 18.11
C MET A 148 12.16 -16.81 17.53
N GLY A 149 12.58 -15.54 17.61
CA GLY A 149 13.84 -15.08 17.00
C GLY A 149 13.88 -15.35 15.51
N LEU A 150 14.96 -15.98 15.01
CA LEU A 150 15.11 -16.29 13.58
C LEU A 150 13.96 -17.13 12.99
N ASP A 151 13.34 -18.00 13.79
CA ASP A 151 12.23 -18.83 13.36
C ASP A 151 11.00 -18.01 12.95
N TYR A 152 10.80 -16.82 13.54
CA TYR A 152 9.73 -15.90 13.16
C TYR A 152 9.82 -15.54 11.67
N TYR A 153 11.04 -15.30 11.19
CA TYR A 153 11.28 -14.91 9.80
C TYR A 153 11.25 -16.11 8.86
N MET A 154 11.92 -17.21 9.25
CA MET A 154 12.20 -18.34 8.37
C MET A 154 11.04 -19.33 8.21
N LYS A 155 10.24 -19.55 9.26
CA LYS A 155 9.19 -20.58 9.24
C LYS A 155 8.09 -20.24 8.25
N PRO A 156 7.43 -21.26 7.65
CA PRO A 156 6.29 -21.03 6.77
C PRO A 156 5.23 -20.14 7.43
N PHE A 157 4.64 -19.24 6.64
CA PHE A 157 3.68 -18.24 7.11
C PHE A 157 2.56 -18.86 7.98
N LYS A 158 1.96 -19.96 7.53
CA LYS A 158 0.87 -20.64 8.26
C LYS A 158 1.31 -21.25 9.60
N GLU A 159 2.57 -21.65 9.74
CA GLU A 159 3.11 -22.16 11.02
C GLU A 159 3.26 -21.05 12.05
N VAL A 160 3.66 -19.85 11.61
CA VAL A 160 3.76 -18.69 12.51
C VAL A 160 2.37 -18.14 12.86
N VAL A 161 1.43 -18.14 11.91
CA VAL A 161 0.00 -17.86 12.21
C VAL A 161 -0.56 -18.83 13.25
N ALA A 162 -0.17 -20.11 13.20
CA ALA A 162 -0.64 -21.10 14.16
C ALA A 162 -0.21 -20.82 15.61
N GLN A 163 0.83 -20.01 15.83
CA GLN A 163 1.26 -19.53 17.16
C GLN A 163 0.33 -18.44 17.73
N ILE A 164 -0.51 -17.82 16.88
CA ILE A 164 -1.51 -16.85 17.32
C ILE A 164 -2.71 -17.63 17.90
N PRO A 165 -3.28 -17.19 19.04
CA PRO A 165 -4.50 -17.77 19.58
C PRO A 165 -5.60 -17.87 18.53
N GLU A 166 -6.29 -19.00 18.47
CA GLU A 166 -7.22 -19.33 17.37
C GLU A 166 -8.23 -18.21 17.08
N LYS A 167 -8.85 -17.65 18.13
CA LYS A 167 -9.81 -16.54 18.02
C LYS A 167 -9.25 -15.26 17.39
N ASN A 168 -7.93 -15.10 17.35
CA ASN A 168 -7.23 -13.90 16.88
C ASN A 168 -6.42 -14.15 15.59
N ARG A 169 -6.53 -15.32 14.96
CA ARG A 169 -5.81 -15.64 13.71
C ARG A 169 -6.27 -14.84 12.49
N GLU A 170 -7.31 -14.04 12.63
CA GLU A 170 -7.77 -13.08 11.63
C GLU A 170 -7.72 -11.63 12.14
N LEU A 171 -7.24 -11.41 13.37
CA LEU A 171 -7.15 -10.08 13.96
C LEU A 171 -6.03 -9.28 13.26
N GLY A 172 -6.45 -8.24 12.54
CA GLY A 172 -5.58 -7.21 11.98
C GLY A 172 -5.07 -6.25 13.05
N VAL A 173 -4.62 -5.05 12.63
CA VAL A 173 -4.16 -4.00 13.55
C VAL A 173 -5.21 -3.69 14.62
N ALA A 174 -4.77 -3.59 15.88
CA ALA A 174 -5.60 -3.38 17.06
C ALA A 174 -5.15 -2.14 17.86
N CYS A 175 -5.90 -1.80 18.92
CA CYS A 175 -5.65 -0.62 19.76
C CYS A 175 -4.21 -0.58 20.31
N ILE A 176 -3.72 -1.74 20.79
CA ILE A 176 -2.39 -1.91 21.37
C ILE A 176 -1.24 -1.63 20.38
N ASP A 177 -1.50 -1.66 19.07
CA ASP A 177 -0.47 -1.37 18.07
C ASP A 177 -0.06 0.11 18.06
N CYS A 178 -0.93 1.00 18.55
CA CYS A 178 -0.78 2.45 18.45
C CYS A 178 -0.98 3.19 19.78
N HIS A 179 -1.53 2.55 20.83
CA HIS A 179 -1.87 3.20 22.10
C HIS A 179 -1.25 2.50 23.30
N ASN A 180 -0.90 3.30 24.31
CA ASN A 180 -0.61 2.83 25.66
C ASN A 180 -1.92 2.48 26.40
N ASN A 181 -1.94 1.38 27.14
CA ASN A 181 -3.10 0.91 27.89
C ASN A 181 -3.40 1.70 29.18
N GLU A 182 -2.43 2.47 29.69
CA GLU A 182 -2.58 3.28 30.91
C GLU A 182 -3.34 4.59 30.65
N ASP A 183 -3.00 5.29 29.57
CA ASP A 183 -3.45 6.66 29.32
C ASP A 183 -3.84 6.96 27.86
N MET A 184 -3.83 5.94 26.99
CA MET A 184 -4.08 6.05 25.54
C MET A 184 -3.12 6.96 24.77
N THR A 185 -1.99 7.36 25.36
CA THR A 185 -0.95 8.07 24.61
C THR A 185 -0.47 7.23 23.43
N LEU A 186 -0.10 7.91 22.34
CA LEU A 186 0.38 7.24 21.14
C LEU A 186 1.70 6.50 21.45
N LYS A 187 1.79 5.25 21.02
CA LYS A 187 2.94 4.38 21.24
C LYS A 187 3.31 3.66 19.95
N ILE A 188 4.61 3.46 19.74
CA ILE A 188 5.13 2.59 18.69
C ILE A 188 5.27 1.16 19.25
N SER A 189 4.47 0.24 18.76
CA SER A 189 4.56 -1.19 19.09
C SER A 189 5.62 -1.92 18.25
N ARG A 190 5.90 -1.42 17.03
CA ARG A 190 6.88 -2.00 16.09
C ARG A 190 8.32 -1.58 16.42
N GLY A 191 8.77 -1.87 17.64
CA GLY A 191 10.13 -1.62 18.13
C GLY A 191 11.21 -2.22 17.24
N PHE A 192 11.03 -3.48 16.85
CA PHE A 192 12.03 -4.24 16.10
C PHE A 192 12.17 -3.80 14.62
N THR A 193 11.33 -2.89 14.12
CA THR A 193 11.41 -2.33 12.76
C THR A 193 11.48 -0.80 12.76
N LEU A 194 10.37 -0.10 13.06
CA LEU A 194 10.31 1.37 12.96
C LEU A 194 11.32 2.05 13.88
N VAL A 195 11.40 1.64 15.14
CA VAL A 195 12.33 2.29 16.10
C VAL A 195 13.77 2.10 15.65
N LYS A 196 14.16 0.88 15.23
CA LYS A 196 15.50 0.63 14.66
C LYS A 196 15.78 1.49 13.42
N ALA A 197 14.79 1.70 12.55
CA ALA A 197 14.94 2.53 11.37
C ALA A 197 15.09 4.03 11.72
N MET A 198 14.36 4.50 12.72
CA MET A 198 14.49 5.87 13.24
C MET A 198 15.84 6.09 13.93
N ASP A 199 16.29 5.13 14.74
CA ASP A 199 17.61 5.16 15.38
C ASP A 199 18.72 5.26 14.32
N ALA A 200 18.60 4.51 13.22
CA ALA A 200 19.56 4.57 12.11
C ALA A 200 19.61 5.93 11.41
N MET A 201 18.53 6.70 11.42
CA MET A 201 18.53 8.09 10.94
C MET A 201 19.06 9.10 11.97
N GLY A 202 19.22 8.67 13.23
CA GLY A 202 19.56 9.51 14.38
C GLY A 202 18.34 10.19 15.02
N THR A 203 17.15 9.61 14.86
CA THR A 203 15.89 10.16 15.38
C THR A 203 15.38 9.28 16.52
N SER A 204 15.21 9.86 17.71
CA SER A 204 14.66 9.16 18.87
C SER A 204 13.15 9.34 18.92
N VAL A 205 12.43 8.22 19.09
CA VAL A 205 10.95 8.20 19.20
C VAL A 205 10.46 9.02 20.39
N ASP A 206 11.16 8.97 21.51
CA ASP A 206 10.80 9.69 22.75
C ASP A 206 10.89 11.22 22.61
N LYS A 207 11.54 11.70 21.53
CA LYS A 207 11.67 13.12 21.21
C LYS A 207 10.66 13.59 20.17
N LEU A 208 9.86 12.70 19.61
CA LEU A 208 8.81 13.09 18.69
C LEU A 208 7.73 13.88 19.42
N SER A 209 7.32 14.99 18.82
CA SER A 209 6.12 15.69 19.24
C SER A 209 4.87 14.82 19.03
N HIS A 210 3.77 15.17 19.72
CA HIS A 210 2.48 14.51 19.47
C HIS A 210 2.06 14.56 17.99
N GLN A 211 2.34 15.68 17.31
CA GLN A 211 2.03 15.85 15.89
C GLN A 211 2.85 14.91 14.99
N GLU A 212 4.13 14.71 15.30
CA GLU A 212 4.97 13.75 14.57
C GLU A 212 4.52 12.30 14.86
N MET A 213 4.12 12.01 16.10
CA MET A 213 3.58 10.70 16.48
C MET A 213 2.30 10.34 15.69
N ARG A 214 1.48 11.32 15.33
CA ARG A 214 0.28 11.15 14.47
C ARG A 214 0.60 10.71 13.02
N SER A 215 1.87 10.74 12.62
CA SER A 215 2.37 10.10 11.39
C SER A 215 3.22 8.86 11.68
N ALA A 216 4.02 8.88 12.76
CA ALA A 216 4.91 7.78 13.12
C ALA A 216 4.16 6.47 13.41
N VAL A 217 2.97 6.54 14.02
CA VAL A 217 2.14 5.33 14.24
C VAL A 217 1.73 4.65 12.93
N CYS A 218 1.52 5.41 11.85
CA CYS A 218 1.24 4.89 10.52
C CYS A 218 2.52 4.34 9.87
N ALA A 219 3.66 4.99 10.09
CA ALA A 219 4.99 4.57 9.62
C ALA A 219 5.47 3.23 10.19
N GLN A 220 4.73 2.65 11.15
CA GLN A 220 4.96 1.28 11.60
C GLN A 220 4.77 0.25 10.48
N CYS A 221 3.91 0.56 9.50
CA CYS A 221 3.52 -0.36 8.44
C CYS A 221 3.53 0.29 7.05
N HIS A 222 3.15 1.55 6.91
CA HIS A 222 3.02 2.27 5.64
C HIS A 222 4.35 2.84 5.16
N VAL A 223 5.28 1.92 4.91
CA VAL A 223 6.67 2.16 4.54
C VAL A 223 7.15 1.13 3.52
N THR A 224 8.24 1.44 2.81
CA THR A 224 8.98 0.39 2.12
C THR A 224 9.85 -0.39 3.10
N TYR A 225 10.02 -1.68 2.83
CA TYR A 225 10.84 -2.58 3.63
C TYR A 225 11.59 -3.55 2.73
N ASN A 226 12.69 -4.09 3.24
CA ASN A 226 13.45 -5.17 2.62
C ASN A 226 13.48 -6.38 3.54
N ILE A 227 13.25 -7.55 2.95
CA ILE A 227 13.37 -8.83 3.63
C ILE A 227 14.75 -9.39 3.26
N THR A 228 15.65 -9.47 4.24
CA THR A 228 16.97 -10.06 4.02
C THR A 228 16.84 -11.56 3.81
N LYS A 229 17.71 -12.09 2.94
CA LYS A 229 17.72 -13.51 2.56
C LYS A 229 19.03 -14.17 2.94
N THR A 230 18.95 -15.37 3.49
CA THR A 230 20.10 -16.27 3.60
C THR A 230 20.58 -16.70 2.20
N PRO A 231 21.78 -17.29 2.06
CA PRO A 231 22.24 -17.85 0.79
C PRO A 231 21.27 -18.88 0.18
N GLU A 232 20.53 -19.61 1.02
CA GLU A 232 19.51 -20.60 0.63
C GLU A 232 18.16 -19.95 0.25
N GLY A 233 18.05 -18.62 0.31
CA GLY A 233 16.86 -17.87 -0.07
C GLY A 233 15.76 -17.80 1.00
N LYS A 234 16.04 -18.21 2.24
CA LYS A 234 15.11 -18.08 3.37
C LYS A 234 15.17 -16.67 3.95
N SER A 235 14.05 -16.17 4.47
CA SER A 235 14.02 -14.86 5.15
C SER A 235 14.68 -14.95 6.52
N ASP A 236 15.61 -14.06 6.82
CA ASP A 236 16.30 -14.00 8.13
C ASP A 236 16.14 -12.66 8.85
N GLY A 237 15.42 -11.71 8.23
CA GLY A 237 15.15 -10.41 8.82
C GLY A 237 14.28 -9.51 7.95
N ILE A 238 13.91 -8.37 8.54
CA ILE A 238 13.20 -7.28 7.86
C ILE A 238 13.69 -5.94 8.41
N TYR A 239 13.88 -4.97 7.53
CA TYR A 239 14.26 -3.61 7.93
C TYR A 239 13.70 -2.56 6.95
N PHE A 240 13.63 -1.31 7.42
CA PHE A 240 13.30 -0.17 6.55
C PHE A 240 14.62 0.43 6.03
N PRO A 241 14.79 0.61 4.71
CA PRO A 241 16.05 1.01 4.08
C PRO A 241 16.36 2.51 4.23
N TRP A 242 16.35 3.02 5.46
CA TRP A 242 16.46 4.45 5.79
C TRP A 242 17.83 4.86 6.35
N GLN A 243 18.81 3.95 6.39
CA GLN A 243 20.10 4.13 7.07
C GLN A 243 20.94 5.29 6.50
N THR A 244 20.70 5.70 5.26
CA THR A 244 21.36 6.84 4.60
C THR A 244 20.50 8.10 4.54
N SER A 245 19.35 8.11 5.25
CA SER A 245 18.35 9.17 5.20
C SER A 245 18.28 9.98 6.50
N LYS A 246 17.42 11.00 6.51
CA LYS A 246 17.10 11.83 7.67
C LYS A 246 15.59 11.96 7.83
N TRP A 247 15.13 12.26 9.06
CA TRP A 247 13.72 12.53 9.33
C TRP A 247 13.19 13.64 8.41
N GLY A 248 12.09 13.36 7.70
CA GLY A 248 11.54 14.26 6.69
C GLY A 248 12.32 14.33 5.36
N ASN A 249 13.33 13.48 5.15
CA ASN A 249 14.10 13.42 3.91
C ASN A 249 14.60 11.99 3.65
N ILE A 250 13.65 11.14 3.25
CA ILE A 250 13.88 9.74 2.88
C ILE A 250 13.67 9.62 1.37
N SER A 251 14.71 9.93 0.60
CA SER A 251 14.64 9.95 -0.86
C SER A 251 14.67 8.55 -1.48
N VAL A 252 14.08 8.41 -2.67
CA VAL A 252 14.17 7.15 -3.43
C VAL A 252 15.62 6.81 -3.78
N GLU A 253 16.48 7.80 -4.00
CA GLU A 253 17.92 7.61 -4.24
C GLU A 253 18.62 6.93 -3.07
N ASN A 254 18.37 7.40 -1.84
CA ASN A 254 18.95 6.82 -0.63
C ASN A 254 18.47 5.38 -0.42
N ILE A 255 17.18 5.13 -0.66
CA ILE A 255 16.59 3.78 -0.60
C ILE A 255 17.27 2.88 -1.65
N ILE A 256 17.36 3.30 -2.92
CA ILE A 256 18.01 2.53 -3.98
C ILE A 256 19.46 2.22 -3.61
N GLN A 257 20.20 3.21 -3.12
CA GLN A 257 21.58 3.01 -2.66
C GLN A 257 21.65 1.93 -1.58
N LYS A 258 20.76 1.99 -0.58
CA LYS A 258 20.78 1.05 0.54
C LYS A 258 20.37 -0.36 0.13
N ILE A 259 19.30 -0.53 -0.65
CA ILE A 259 18.86 -1.87 -1.04
C ILE A 259 19.86 -2.56 -1.97
N ARG A 260 20.64 -1.78 -2.74
CA ARG A 260 21.68 -2.31 -3.62
C ARG A 260 23.02 -2.56 -2.92
N SER A 261 23.20 -2.07 -1.70
CA SER A 261 24.47 -2.22 -0.97
C SER A 261 24.77 -3.64 -0.51
N ASP A 262 23.76 -4.52 -0.48
CA ASP A 262 23.88 -5.88 0.02
C ASP A 262 23.15 -6.88 -0.91
N PRO A 263 23.84 -7.90 -1.45
CA PRO A 263 23.21 -8.92 -2.28
C PRO A 263 22.10 -9.72 -1.56
N ASN A 264 22.09 -9.76 -0.23
CA ASN A 264 21.05 -10.43 0.57
C ASN A 264 19.69 -9.72 0.49
N ASN A 265 19.65 -8.48 -0.01
CA ASN A 265 18.41 -7.76 -0.28
C ASN A 265 17.75 -8.17 -1.60
N LYS A 266 18.37 -9.05 -2.41
CA LYS A 266 17.80 -9.51 -3.67
C LYS A 266 16.81 -10.65 -3.41
N GLU A 267 15.53 -10.31 -3.33
CA GLU A 267 14.49 -11.19 -2.78
C GLU A 267 13.87 -12.15 -3.80
N TRP A 268 14.02 -11.88 -5.08
CA TRP A 268 13.33 -12.61 -6.15
C TRP A 268 14.10 -12.52 -7.46
N THR A 269 13.72 -13.37 -8.42
CA THR A 269 14.23 -13.33 -9.80
C THR A 269 13.12 -12.90 -10.73
N GLN A 270 13.31 -11.79 -11.43
CA GLN A 270 12.42 -11.33 -12.48
C GLN A 270 12.57 -12.25 -13.70
N LYS A 271 11.49 -12.94 -14.09
CA LYS A 271 11.55 -13.97 -15.14
C LYS A 271 11.88 -13.42 -16.52
N VAL A 272 11.32 -12.28 -16.89
CA VAL A 272 11.49 -11.68 -18.23
C VAL A 272 12.96 -11.32 -18.49
N THR A 273 13.66 -10.78 -17.49
CA THR A 273 15.07 -10.36 -17.61
C THR A 273 16.05 -11.38 -17.03
N GLY A 274 15.59 -12.36 -16.25
CA GLY A 274 16.44 -13.25 -15.47
C GLY A 274 17.18 -12.56 -14.30
N PHE A 275 16.91 -11.30 -13.99
CA PHE A 275 17.65 -10.56 -12.97
C PHE A 275 17.19 -10.91 -11.55
N LYS A 276 18.16 -11.11 -10.64
CA LYS A 276 17.90 -11.17 -9.20
C LYS A 276 17.80 -9.75 -8.66
N MET A 277 16.63 -9.37 -8.16
CA MET A 277 16.25 -7.97 -7.87
C MET A 277 15.86 -7.79 -6.40
N ALA A 278 16.09 -6.59 -5.87
CA ALA A 278 15.44 -6.13 -4.66
C ALA A 278 13.99 -5.72 -4.96
N PHE A 279 13.24 -5.25 -3.97
CA PHE A 279 11.89 -4.73 -4.17
C PHE A 279 11.57 -3.61 -3.20
N MET A 280 10.61 -2.77 -3.57
CA MET A 280 10.04 -1.72 -2.74
C MET A 280 8.54 -1.93 -2.60
N ARG A 281 8.01 -1.53 -1.45
CA ARG A 281 6.59 -1.64 -1.11
C ARG A 281 6.06 -0.26 -0.78
N HIS A 282 4.77 -0.21 -0.44
CA HIS A 282 3.95 0.96 -0.12
C HIS A 282 4.70 2.04 0.70
N PRO A 283 5.38 3.01 0.05
CA PRO A 283 6.29 3.93 0.70
C PRO A 283 5.57 5.24 1.05
N GLU A 284 4.40 5.16 1.67
CA GLU A 284 3.58 6.34 1.95
C GLU A 284 4.31 7.32 2.86
N PHE A 285 4.92 6.83 3.95
CA PHE A 285 5.65 7.70 4.88
C PHE A 285 6.86 8.34 4.22
N GLU A 286 7.65 7.58 3.44
CA GLU A 286 8.82 8.12 2.75
C GLU A 286 8.42 9.19 1.72
N LEU A 287 7.40 8.93 0.90
CA LEU A 287 6.95 9.92 -0.09
C LEU A 287 6.33 11.16 0.58
N PHE A 288 5.44 10.97 1.56
CA PHE A 288 4.78 12.06 2.27
C PHE A 288 5.78 12.92 3.06
N SER A 289 6.68 12.29 3.81
CA SER A 289 7.61 13.01 4.68
C SER A 289 8.76 13.67 3.93
N ASN A 290 9.08 13.25 2.70
CA ASN A 290 10.16 13.81 1.91
C ASN A 290 9.83 15.23 1.38
N GLN A 291 9.80 16.21 2.28
CA GLN A 291 9.62 17.62 1.99
C GLN A 291 8.33 17.93 1.17
N SER A 292 7.27 17.14 1.35
CA SER A 292 5.99 17.44 0.70
C SER A 292 5.37 18.73 1.23
N THR A 293 4.49 19.36 0.46
CA THR A 293 3.79 20.58 0.86
C THR A 293 3.08 20.43 2.21
N HIS A 294 2.37 19.32 2.43
CA HIS A 294 1.63 19.07 3.66
C HIS A 294 2.57 18.74 4.84
N TRP A 295 3.64 17.96 4.60
CA TRP A 295 4.65 17.69 5.62
C TRP A 295 5.35 18.96 6.08
N GLN A 296 5.79 19.81 5.15
CA GLN A 296 6.44 21.08 5.47
C GLN A 296 5.50 22.05 6.19
N ALA A 297 4.19 21.93 5.96
CA ALA A 297 3.16 22.67 6.70
C ALA A 297 2.83 22.06 8.08
N GLY A 298 3.48 20.96 8.48
CA GLY A 298 3.29 20.30 9.78
C GLY A 298 2.05 19.39 9.85
N ALA A 299 1.42 19.07 8.73
CA ALA A 299 0.31 18.11 8.69
C ALA A 299 0.79 16.68 8.92
N SER A 300 -0.07 15.88 9.56
CA SER A 300 0.14 14.47 9.85
C SER A 300 -0.78 13.55 9.03
N CYS A 301 -0.47 12.26 8.97
CA CYS A 301 -1.34 11.25 8.38
C CYS A 301 -2.75 11.30 8.99
N ALA A 302 -2.85 11.39 10.32
CA ALA A 302 -4.11 11.44 11.05
C ALA A 302 -4.96 12.67 10.73
N ASP A 303 -4.37 13.80 10.31
CA ASP A 303 -5.16 15.01 10.00
C ASP A 303 -6.06 14.80 8.77
N CYS A 304 -5.62 13.97 7.83
CA CYS A 304 -6.36 13.66 6.62
C CYS A 304 -7.17 12.36 6.74
N HIS A 305 -6.61 11.33 7.38
CA HIS A 305 -7.15 9.98 7.39
C HIS A 305 -7.91 9.60 8.66
N MET A 306 -7.75 10.38 9.73
CA MET A 306 -8.48 10.22 10.99
C MET A 306 -9.13 11.56 11.39
N PRO A 307 -9.96 12.16 10.51
CA PRO A 307 -10.55 13.46 10.80
C PRO A 307 -11.41 13.38 12.05
N TYR A 308 -11.46 14.46 12.80
CA TYR A 308 -12.39 14.52 13.90
C TYR A 308 -13.84 14.46 13.41
N THR A 309 -14.65 13.62 14.08
CA THR A 309 -16.10 13.54 13.89
C THR A 309 -16.82 13.88 15.18
N LYS A 310 -18.07 14.34 15.07
CA LYS A 310 -18.92 14.61 16.23
C LYS A 310 -19.78 13.39 16.52
N VAL A 311 -19.74 12.92 17.76
CA VAL A 311 -20.61 11.85 18.28
C VAL A 311 -21.34 12.43 19.49
N GLY A 312 -22.62 12.73 19.32
CA GLY A 312 -23.38 13.57 20.25
C GLY A 312 -22.72 14.93 20.47
N VAL A 313 -22.30 15.21 21.71
CA VAL A 313 -21.62 16.46 22.10
C VAL A 313 -20.09 16.38 22.08
N TYR A 314 -19.52 15.20 21.85
CA TYR A 314 -18.07 14.99 21.91
C TYR A 314 -17.42 15.00 20.52
N LYS A 315 -16.15 15.37 20.48
CA LYS A 315 -15.28 15.32 19.31
C LYS A 315 -14.33 14.13 19.48
N VAL A 316 -14.38 13.18 18.55
CA VAL A 316 -13.57 11.97 18.54
C VAL A 316 -12.82 11.85 17.23
N SER A 317 -11.63 11.24 17.23
CA SER A 317 -10.90 10.95 15.99
C SER A 317 -11.56 9.78 15.27
N ASP A 318 -11.86 9.94 13.98
CA ASP A 318 -12.45 8.88 13.17
C ASP A 318 -11.44 7.75 12.93
N HIS A 319 -11.71 6.57 13.49
CA HIS A 319 -10.87 5.38 13.32
C HIS A 319 -11.28 4.52 12.11
N ARG A 320 -12.28 4.94 11.33
CA ARG A 320 -12.60 4.33 10.04
C ARG A 320 -11.64 4.85 8.95
N VAL A 321 -10.36 4.51 9.11
CA VAL A 321 -9.27 4.95 8.22
C VAL A 321 -9.57 4.53 6.78
N MET A 322 -9.68 5.53 5.89
CA MET A 322 -10.01 5.32 4.48
C MET A 322 -9.47 6.45 3.60
N SER A 323 -9.72 6.38 2.28
CA SER A 323 -9.46 7.49 1.36
C SER A 323 -10.29 8.73 1.73
N PRO A 324 -9.70 9.93 1.86
CA PRO A 324 -10.45 11.16 2.15
C PRO A 324 -11.50 11.50 1.09
N LEU A 325 -11.31 11.07 -0.17
CA LEU A 325 -12.30 11.23 -1.23
C LEU A 325 -13.59 10.47 -0.93
N LYS A 326 -13.50 9.33 -0.24
CA LYS A 326 -14.65 8.49 0.16
C LYS A 326 -15.33 8.99 1.44
N ALA A 327 -14.70 9.92 2.15
CA ALA A 327 -15.23 10.62 3.32
C ALA A 327 -15.57 12.10 3.01
N ASP A 328 -15.96 12.37 1.76
CA ASP A 328 -16.38 13.69 1.26
C ASP A 328 -15.40 14.83 1.55
N LEU A 329 -14.10 14.50 1.67
CA LEU A 329 -13.02 15.43 1.98
C LEU A 329 -13.29 16.26 3.25
N ARG A 330 -14.08 15.72 4.19
CA ARG A 330 -14.41 16.36 5.48
C ARG A 330 -13.17 16.78 6.26
N ALA A 331 -12.12 15.96 6.19
CA ALA A 331 -10.82 16.23 6.79
C ALA A 331 -10.19 17.51 6.25
N CYS A 332 -10.23 17.70 4.93
CA CYS A 332 -9.65 18.85 4.25
C CYS A 332 -10.33 20.16 4.67
N GLY A 333 -11.66 20.13 4.87
CA GLY A 333 -12.45 21.27 5.31
C GLY A 333 -12.09 21.84 6.69
N GLN A 334 -11.19 21.20 7.45
CA GLN A 334 -10.66 21.75 8.70
C GLN A 334 -9.63 22.87 8.44
N CYS A 335 -8.94 22.84 7.30
CA CYS A 335 -7.89 23.78 6.94
C CYS A 335 -8.19 24.57 5.66
N HIS A 336 -9.07 24.05 4.81
CA HIS A 336 -9.41 24.59 3.50
C HIS A 336 -10.87 25.08 3.50
N ALA A 337 -11.09 26.32 3.07
CA ALA A 337 -12.42 26.93 3.01
C ALA A 337 -13.14 26.66 1.66
N GLU A 338 -12.43 26.02 0.72
CA GLU A 338 -12.93 25.67 -0.60
C GLU A 338 -13.97 24.55 -0.56
N SER A 339 -14.78 24.45 -1.62
CA SER A 339 -15.79 23.39 -1.74
C SER A 339 -15.16 22.00 -1.90
N THR A 340 -15.89 20.97 -1.46
CA THR A 340 -15.53 19.56 -1.68
C THR A 340 -15.25 19.26 -3.14
N ASP A 341 -16.03 19.81 -4.08
CA ASP A 341 -15.82 19.62 -5.51
C ASP A 341 -14.51 20.22 -6.00
N TRP A 342 -14.17 21.43 -5.53
CA TRP A 342 -12.90 22.06 -5.86
C TRP A 342 -11.73 21.22 -5.34
N LEU A 343 -11.77 20.79 -4.09
CA LEU A 343 -10.74 19.95 -3.48
C LEU A 343 -10.61 18.61 -4.21
N LYS A 344 -11.73 17.96 -4.54
CA LYS A 344 -11.77 16.72 -5.33
C LYS A 344 -11.12 16.90 -6.69
N GLN A 345 -11.42 17.99 -7.40
CA GLN A 345 -10.80 18.30 -8.68
C GLN A 345 -9.30 18.54 -8.54
N ARG A 346 -8.83 19.19 -7.47
CA ARG A 346 -7.37 19.34 -7.22
C ARG A 346 -6.68 17.99 -7.05
N VAL A 347 -7.26 17.09 -6.25
CA VAL A 347 -6.74 15.73 -6.04
C VAL A 347 -6.69 14.98 -7.38
N ILE A 348 -7.82 14.90 -8.10
CA ILE A 348 -7.91 14.15 -9.36
C ILE A 348 -6.95 14.71 -10.42
N ASN A 349 -6.82 16.03 -10.56
CA ASN A 349 -5.90 16.65 -11.51
C ASN A 349 -4.42 16.31 -11.24
N ILE A 350 -4.04 16.11 -9.98
CA ILE A 350 -2.71 15.65 -9.62
C ILE A 350 -2.57 14.17 -9.98
N GLN A 351 -3.54 13.36 -9.59
CA GLN A 351 -3.53 11.91 -9.83
C GLN A 351 -3.52 11.58 -11.33
N ASP A 352 -4.28 12.30 -12.15
CA ASP A 352 -4.32 12.11 -13.60
C ASP A 352 -2.93 12.30 -14.22
N ARG A 353 -2.20 13.34 -13.80
CA ARG A 353 -0.82 13.61 -14.27
C ARG A 353 0.14 12.53 -13.79
N THR A 354 0.00 12.10 -12.54
CA THR A 354 0.79 10.99 -11.98
C THR A 354 0.56 9.71 -12.79
N ILE A 355 -0.69 9.30 -13.01
CA ILE A 355 -1.02 8.08 -13.75
C ILE A 355 -0.49 8.14 -15.17
N SER A 356 -0.67 9.27 -15.85
CA SER A 356 -0.16 9.45 -17.22
C SER A 356 1.34 9.21 -17.31
N LEU A 357 2.11 9.77 -16.36
CA LEU A 357 3.56 9.60 -16.33
C LEU A 357 3.98 8.21 -15.82
N MET A 358 3.23 7.62 -14.90
CA MET A 358 3.45 6.28 -14.36
C MET A 358 3.28 5.21 -15.43
N LEU A 359 2.24 5.32 -16.28
CA LEU A 359 2.04 4.43 -17.42
C LEU A 359 3.22 4.49 -18.39
N ARG A 360 3.70 5.70 -18.73
CA ARG A 360 4.87 5.89 -19.62
C ARG A 360 6.14 5.27 -19.02
N ALA A 361 6.40 5.52 -17.74
CA ALA A 361 7.54 4.95 -17.02
C ALA A 361 7.46 3.41 -16.97
N GLY A 362 6.28 2.88 -16.63
CA GLY A 362 6.01 1.45 -16.53
C GLY A 362 6.18 0.73 -17.87
N TYR A 363 5.54 1.24 -18.92
CA TYR A 363 5.62 0.64 -20.26
C TYR A 363 7.01 0.79 -20.89
N GLY A 364 7.68 1.93 -20.73
CA GLY A 364 9.08 2.07 -21.17
C GLY A 364 10.02 1.10 -20.46
N THR A 365 9.82 0.89 -19.15
CA THR A 365 10.58 -0.11 -18.38
C THR A 365 10.26 -1.53 -18.85
N ALA A 366 9.00 -1.84 -19.18
CA ALA A 366 8.60 -3.15 -19.73
C ALA A 366 9.22 -3.42 -21.11
N THR A 367 9.31 -2.40 -21.97
CA THR A 367 10.01 -2.47 -23.26
C THR A 367 11.49 -2.79 -23.06
N ALA A 368 12.17 -2.11 -22.13
CA ALA A 368 13.56 -2.41 -21.80
C ALA A 368 13.72 -3.86 -21.27
N ALA A 369 12.78 -4.34 -20.45
CA ALA A 369 12.78 -5.74 -20.00
C ALA A 369 12.65 -6.75 -21.16
N LYS A 370 11.78 -6.51 -22.14
CA LYS A 370 11.67 -7.36 -23.33
C LYS A 370 12.89 -7.28 -24.24
N LEU A 371 13.57 -6.14 -24.29
CA LEU A 371 14.85 -6.03 -25.00
C LEU A 371 15.97 -6.81 -24.31
N PHE A 372 15.99 -6.90 -22.98
CA PHE A 372 16.86 -7.83 -22.27
C PHE A 372 16.55 -9.29 -22.60
N GLU A 373 15.27 -9.68 -22.61
CA GLU A 373 14.85 -11.02 -23.04
C GLU A 373 15.37 -11.35 -24.45
N ALA A 374 15.24 -10.41 -25.40
CA ALA A 374 15.78 -10.53 -26.75
C ALA A 374 17.31 -10.67 -26.77
N ALA A 375 18.02 -9.87 -25.97
CA ALA A 375 19.48 -9.96 -25.83
C ALA A 375 19.94 -11.33 -25.29
N HIS A 376 19.27 -11.84 -24.26
CA HIS A 376 19.59 -13.18 -23.72
C HIS A 376 19.28 -14.29 -24.73
N ASN A 377 18.21 -14.15 -25.51
CA ASN A 377 17.88 -15.11 -26.56
C ASN A 377 18.90 -15.08 -27.71
N ALA A 378 19.36 -13.90 -28.13
CA ALA A 378 20.44 -13.77 -29.12
C ALA A 378 21.76 -14.37 -28.62
N GLN A 379 22.13 -14.13 -27.36
CA GLN A 379 23.33 -14.73 -26.75
C GLN A 379 23.25 -16.26 -26.72
N LYS A 380 22.08 -16.84 -26.40
CA LYS A 380 21.87 -18.30 -26.45
C LYS A 380 22.03 -18.88 -27.85
N GLN A 381 21.80 -18.08 -28.89
CA GLN A 381 22.00 -18.44 -30.31
C GLN A 381 23.44 -18.20 -30.78
N GLY A 382 24.35 -17.75 -29.90
CA GLY A 382 25.76 -17.56 -30.19
C GLY A 382 26.14 -16.12 -30.56
N THR A 383 25.20 -15.17 -30.55
CA THR A 383 25.51 -13.75 -30.81
C THR A 383 26.36 -13.19 -29.67
N LYS A 384 27.53 -12.64 -30.02
CA LYS A 384 28.36 -11.88 -29.08
C LYS A 384 27.82 -10.45 -29.00
N LEU A 385 27.48 -10.02 -27.80
CA LEU A 385 26.99 -8.67 -27.51
C LEU A 385 28.03 -7.91 -26.68
N ASP A 386 28.09 -6.59 -26.86
CA ASP A 386 29.00 -5.72 -26.10
C ASP A 386 28.61 -5.72 -24.61
N GLN A 387 29.51 -6.22 -23.76
CA GLN A 387 29.26 -6.34 -22.33
C GLN A 387 29.18 -4.98 -21.62
N ALA A 388 29.95 -3.97 -22.07
CA ALA A 388 29.93 -2.66 -21.44
C ALA A 388 28.60 -1.93 -21.71
N LEU A 389 28.05 -2.06 -22.92
CA LEU A 389 26.71 -1.56 -23.24
C LEU A 389 25.63 -2.30 -22.44
N TYR A 390 25.74 -3.62 -22.33
CA TYR A 390 24.83 -4.43 -21.53
C TYR A 390 24.80 -4.00 -20.05
N ASP A 391 25.98 -3.84 -19.43
CA ASP A 391 26.10 -3.49 -18.01
C ASP A 391 25.54 -2.09 -17.73
N GLN A 392 25.82 -1.11 -18.61
CA GLN A 392 25.24 0.23 -18.50
C GLN A 392 23.72 0.23 -18.71
N ALA A 393 23.23 -0.52 -19.70
CA ALA A 393 21.80 -0.66 -19.93
C ALA A 393 21.10 -1.28 -18.71
N LYS A 394 21.76 -2.24 -18.06
CA LYS A 394 21.22 -2.92 -16.88
C LYS A 394 21.18 -1.99 -15.67
N GLU A 395 22.22 -1.18 -15.46
CA GLU A 395 22.22 -0.14 -14.44
C GLU A 395 21.02 0.80 -14.62
N PHE A 396 20.83 1.34 -15.82
CA PHE A 396 19.71 2.25 -16.08
C PHE A 396 18.36 1.54 -15.96
N TYR A 397 18.25 0.28 -16.37
CA TYR A 397 17.04 -0.51 -16.17
C TYR A 397 16.68 -0.67 -14.69
N GLU A 398 17.66 -1.03 -13.83
CA GLU A 398 17.43 -1.16 -12.39
C GLU A 398 16.95 0.18 -11.80
N GLN A 399 17.57 1.31 -12.20
CA GLN A 399 17.16 2.66 -11.77
C GLN A 399 15.74 3.02 -12.21
N ALA A 400 15.36 2.68 -13.46
CA ALA A 400 14.02 2.89 -13.99
C ALA A 400 12.98 2.04 -13.23
N PHE A 401 13.28 0.75 -13.07
CA PHE A 401 12.43 -0.23 -12.41
C PHE A 401 12.14 0.17 -10.97
N TYR A 402 13.16 0.53 -10.18
CA TYR A 402 12.97 0.88 -8.78
C TYR A 402 12.16 2.17 -8.60
N ARG A 403 12.35 3.18 -9.46
CA ARG A 403 11.60 4.44 -9.37
C ARG A 403 10.14 4.31 -9.74
N GLN A 404 9.82 3.61 -10.84
CA GLN A 404 8.41 3.35 -11.17
C GLN A 404 7.75 2.45 -10.13
N LEU A 405 8.51 1.51 -9.54
CA LEU A 405 8.00 0.65 -8.48
C LEU A 405 7.69 1.45 -7.21
N PHE A 406 8.57 2.37 -6.81
CA PHE A 406 8.37 3.24 -5.64
C PHE A 406 7.04 3.99 -5.72
N ILE A 407 6.75 4.63 -6.86
CA ILE A 407 5.49 5.36 -7.06
C ILE A 407 4.31 4.42 -7.31
N GLY A 408 4.48 3.34 -8.09
CA GLY A 408 3.41 2.38 -8.37
C GLY A 408 2.95 1.57 -7.15
N ALA A 409 3.81 1.44 -6.14
CA ALA A 409 3.49 0.82 -4.86
C ALA A 409 2.79 1.79 -3.89
N GLU A 410 2.98 3.10 -4.06
CA GLU A 410 2.42 4.15 -3.21
C GLU A 410 0.92 4.38 -3.45
N ASN A 411 0.17 4.68 -2.40
CA ASN A 411 -1.30 4.64 -2.42
C ASN A 411 -2.02 5.99 -2.57
N SER A 412 -1.32 7.12 -2.68
CA SER A 412 -1.94 8.42 -2.94
C SER A 412 -2.08 8.77 -4.42
N VAL A 413 -1.39 8.01 -5.28
CA VAL A 413 -1.26 8.32 -6.71
C VAL A 413 -0.63 9.72 -6.88
N GLY A 414 0.41 9.97 -6.08
CA GLY A 414 1.21 11.18 -6.07
C GLY A 414 0.65 12.36 -5.29
N PHE A 415 -0.57 12.28 -4.75
CA PHE A 415 -1.14 13.38 -3.97
C PHE A 415 -0.35 13.68 -2.68
N HIS A 416 0.27 12.68 -2.06
CA HIS A 416 1.10 12.89 -0.88
C HIS A 416 2.31 13.79 -1.14
N ASN A 417 2.89 13.74 -2.35
CA ASN A 417 3.99 14.63 -2.74
C ASN A 417 4.05 14.79 -4.26
N PRO A 418 3.27 15.73 -4.84
CA PRO A 418 3.07 15.79 -6.28
C PRO A 418 4.34 16.09 -7.08
N ALA A 419 5.13 17.08 -6.63
CA ALA A 419 6.35 17.47 -7.33
C ALA A 419 7.41 16.36 -7.30
N GLU A 420 7.63 15.75 -6.12
CA GLU A 420 8.56 14.64 -5.98
C GLU A 420 8.13 13.42 -6.78
N THR A 421 6.83 13.12 -6.81
CA THR A 421 6.29 12.03 -7.64
C THR A 421 6.60 12.23 -9.12
N LEU A 422 6.40 13.43 -9.65
CA LEU A 422 6.69 13.75 -11.05
C LEU A 422 8.20 13.71 -11.32
N ARG A 423 9.06 14.15 -10.38
CA ARG A 423 10.51 14.01 -10.51
C ARG A 423 10.92 12.54 -10.61
N ILE A 424 10.47 11.70 -9.67
CA ILE A 424 10.81 10.27 -9.61
C ILE A 424 10.37 9.54 -10.89
N LEU A 425 9.15 9.80 -11.36
CA LEU A 425 8.65 9.19 -12.59
C LEU A 425 9.35 9.75 -13.84
N GLY A 426 9.68 11.04 -13.86
CA GLY A 426 10.47 11.66 -14.94
C GLY A 426 11.86 11.03 -15.06
N ASP A 427 12.54 10.83 -13.93
CA ASP A 427 13.81 10.11 -13.86
C ASP A 427 13.65 8.66 -14.35
N SER A 428 12.56 7.98 -13.95
CA SER A 428 12.26 6.62 -14.41
C SER A 428 12.12 6.54 -15.94
N VAL A 429 11.39 7.47 -16.55
CA VAL A 429 11.28 7.56 -18.03
C VAL A 429 12.65 7.79 -18.67
N ALA A 430 13.45 8.71 -18.12
CA ALA A 430 14.79 8.99 -18.65
C ALA A 430 15.71 7.77 -18.58
N PHE A 431 15.71 7.05 -17.45
CA PHE A 431 16.48 5.83 -17.27
C PHE A 431 15.99 4.68 -18.18
N ALA A 432 14.68 4.50 -18.32
CA ALA A 432 14.11 3.51 -19.23
C ALA A 432 14.55 3.77 -20.69
N GLY A 433 14.45 5.02 -21.15
CA GLY A 433 14.88 5.42 -22.49
C GLY A 433 16.39 5.25 -22.73
N LYS A 434 17.24 5.54 -21.72
CA LYS A 434 18.69 5.26 -21.80
C LYS A 434 18.98 3.77 -21.89
N SER A 435 18.30 2.96 -21.10
CA SER A 435 18.43 1.50 -21.16
C SER A 435 18.02 0.95 -22.52
N GLU A 436 16.83 1.33 -23.01
CA GLU A 436 16.32 0.93 -24.32
C GLU A 436 17.28 1.33 -25.46
N GLY A 437 17.76 2.58 -25.47
CA GLY A 437 18.68 3.06 -26.50
C GLY A 437 19.97 2.25 -26.56
N LEU A 438 20.57 1.96 -25.41
CA LEU A 438 21.79 1.13 -25.32
C LEU A 438 21.54 -0.32 -25.75
N LEU A 439 20.40 -0.90 -25.37
CA LEU A 439 20.03 -2.26 -25.78
C LEU A 439 19.82 -2.34 -27.30
N ARG A 440 19.11 -1.38 -27.89
CA ARG A 440 18.90 -1.30 -29.34
C ARG A 440 20.24 -1.16 -30.08
N GLN A 441 21.12 -0.28 -29.61
CA GLN A 441 22.45 -0.11 -30.18
C GLN A 441 23.26 -1.42 -30.10
N MET A 442 23.30 -2.04 -28.92
CA MET A 442 24.04 -3.28 -28.68
C MET A 442 23.53 -4.43 -29.56
N LEU A 443 22.20 -4.60 -29.65
CA LEU A 443 21.57 -5.63 -30.47
C LEU A 443 21.85 -5.42 -31.96
N ALA A 444 21.75 -4.18 -32.44
CA ALA A 444 22.06 -3.85 -33.84
C ALA A 444 23.54 -4.10 -34.17
N GLN A 445 24.47 -3.76 -33.28
CA GLN A 445 25.90 -4.06 -33.43
C GLN A 445 26.17 -5.58 -33.47
N GLY A 446 25.37 -6.35 -32.72
CA GLY A 446 25.39 -7.81 -32.76
C GLY A 446 24.67 -8.43 -33.98
N GLY A 447 24.19 -7.61 -34.93
CA GLY A 447 23.47 -8.08 -36.13
C GLY A 447 22.04 -8.54 -35.87
N VAL A 448 21.47 -8.25 -34.70
CA VAL A 448 20.08 -8.59 -34.36
C VAL A 448 19.16 -7.47 -34.84
N GLN A 449 18.18 -7.81 -35.67
CA GLN A 449 17.15 -6.85 -36.08
C GLN A 449 16.18 -6.61 -34.93
N VAL A 450 16.08 -5.35 -34.49
CA VAL A 450 15.15 -4.92 -33.45
C VAL A 450 14.01 -4.13 -34.09
N PRO A 451 12.74 -4.54 -33.96
CA PRO A 451 11.62 -3.80 -34.53
C PRO A 451 11.45 -2.45 -33.82
N ALA A 452 10.82 -1.48 -34.50
CA ALA A 452 10.53 -0.17 -33.91
C ALA A 452 9.65 -0.31 -32.67
N THR A 453 8.53 -1.03 -32.80
CA THR A 453 7.64 -1.43 -31.70
C THR A 453 8.04 -2.79 -31.18
N ILE A 454 8.19 -2.90 -29.85
CA ILE A 454 8.43 -4.17 -29.16
C ILE A 454 7.10 -4.71 -28.67
N ASP A 455 6.72 -5.91 -29.12
CA ASP A 455 5.55 -6.60 -28.57
C ASP A 455 5.82 -7.02 -27.12
N LEU A 456 5.04 -6.45 -26.20
CA LEU A 456 5.12 -6.76 -24.78
C LEU A 456 4.43 -8.09 -24.45
N GLU A 457 3.58 -8.62 -25.33
CA GLU A 457 2.88 -9.89 -25.15
C GLU A 457 2.12 -9.95 -23.82
N LEU A 458 1.51 -8.83 -23.39
CA LEU A 458 0.94 -8.65 -22.04
C LEU A 458 -0.07 -9.72 -21.66
N ALA A 459 -0.84 -10.23 -22.63
CA ALA A 459 -1.77 -11.35 -22.46
C ALA A 459 -1.10 -12.57 -21.80
N LYS A 460 0.17 -12.86 -22.11
CA LYS A 460 0.93 -13.97 -21.50
C LYS A 460 1.15 -13.82 -20.00
N TYR A 461 1.06 -12.58 -19.48
CA TYR A 461 1.38 -12.25 -18.10
C TYR A 461 0.15 -11.91 -17.26
N VAL A 462 -0.93 -11.38 -17.86
CA VAL A 462 -2.15 -10.98 -17.15
C VAL A 462 -3.15 -12.13 -16.96
N ASP A 463 -3.07 -13.18 -17.77
CA ASP A 463 -3.99 -14.32 -17.73
C ASP A 463 -3.38 -15.56 -17.05
N GLU A 464 -4.25 -16.47 -16.60
CA GLU A 464 -3.91 -17.76 -16.00
C GLU A 464 -2.86 -17.70 -14.86
N ARG A 465 -2.94 -16.65 -14.02
CA ARG A 465 -1.98 -16.40 -12.96
C ARG A 465 -2.24 -17.24 -11.70
N GLY A 466 -1.20 -17.92 -11.21
CA GLY A 466 -1.20 -18.54 -9.88
C GLY A 466 -2.07 -19.79 -9.76
N GLU A 467 -2.27 -20.25 -8.52
CA GLU A 467 -3.05 -21.46 -8.23
C GLU A 467 -4.54 -21.26 -8.56
N LYS A 468 -5.02 -20.03 -8.37
CA LYS A 468 -6.41 -19.62 -8.65
C LYS A 468 -6.68 -19.38 -10.14
N LYS A 469 -5.67 -19.45 -11.01
CA LYS A 469 -5.75 -19.10 -12.45
C LYS A 469 -6.44 -17.75 -12.67
N LEU A 470 -5.99 -16.71 -11.98
CA LEU A 470 -6.55 -15.37 -12.09
C LEU A 470 -6.41 -14.86 -13.52
N MET A 471 -7.52 -14.40 -14.08
CA MET A 471 -7.61 -13.84 -15.43
C MET A 471 -7.50 -12.31 -15.39
N GLY A 472 -7.01 -11.74 -16.48
CA GLY A 472 -7.05 -10.29 -16.70
C GLY A 472 -8.49 -9.79 -16.76
N LYS A 473 -8.70 -8.58 -16.25
CA LYS A 473 -9.99 -7.89 -16.20
C LYS A 473 -9.92 -6.58 -16.98
N PRO A 474 -10.10 -6.60 -18.32
CA PRO A 474 -9.94 -5.41 -19.16
C PRO A 474 -10.82 -4.23 -18.75
N GLU A 475 -11.96 -4.49 -18.12
CA GLU A 475 -12.86 -3.48 -17.56
C GLU A 475 -12.26 -2.70 -16.39
N GLN A 476 -11.21 -3.23 -15.75
CA GLN A 476 -10.49 -2.57 -14.65
C GLN A 476 -9.28 -1.75 -15.13
N GLU A 477 -8.92 -1.83 -16.42
CA GLU A 477 -7.74 -1.16 -16.96
C GLU A 477 -7.82 0.36 -16.78
N ILE A 478 -6.78 0.93 -16.16
CA ILE A 478 -6.61 2.37 -16.05
C ILE A 478 -5.86 2.88 -17.29
N LYS A 479 -6.62 3.49 -18.20
CA LYS A 479 -6.07 4.12 -19.40
C LYS A 479 -5.39 5.45 -19.10
N ASP A 480 -4.47 5.86 -19.97
CA ASP A 480 -3.82 7.16 -19.88
C ASP A 480 -4.87 8.29 -19.96
N PRO A 481 -5.01 9.10 -18.89
CA PRO A 481 -5.99 10.18 -18.85
C PRO A 481 -5.82 11.24 -19.94
N PHE A 482 -4.62 11.32 -20.54
CA PHE A 482 -4.31 12.27 -21.61
C PHE A 482 -4.34 11.65 -23.00
N GLY A 483 -4.61 10.34 -23.11
CA GLY A 483 -4.87 9.66 -24.39
C GLY A 483 -3.68 9.56 -25.34
N ILE A 484 -2.44 9.76 -24.88
CA ILE A 484 -1.26 9.73 -25.77
C ILE A 484 -0.40 8.48 -25.61
N GLN A 485 -0.78 7.54 -24.73
CA GLN A 485 -0.05 6.31 -24.49
C GLN A 485 0.21 5.48 -25.76
N SER A 486 -0.73 5.47 -26.72
CA SER A 486 -0.56 4.77 -28.00
C SER A 486 0.55 5.33 -28.89
N ALA A 487 1.04 6.54 -28.62
CA ALA A 487 2.18 7.11 -29.35
C ALA A 487 3.53 6.56 -28.86
N PHE A 488 3.54 5.81 -27.74
CA PHE A 488 4.73 5.23 -27.11
C PHE A 488 4.74 3.69 -27.15
N HIS A 489 3.78 3.08 -27.87
CA HIS A 489 3.63 1.64 -28.05
C HIS A 489 3.93 1.23 -29.49
#